data_AF-A0A3M1RE95-F1
#
_entry.id   AF-A0A3M1RE95-F1
#
_cell.length_a   1.000
_cell.length_b   1.000
_cell.length_c   1.000
_cell.angle_alpha   90.00
_cell.angle_beta   90.00
_cell.angle_gamma   90.00
#
_symmetry.space_group_name_H-M   'P 1'
#
loop_
_entity.id
_entity.type
_entity.pdbx_description
1 polymer ?
#
loop_
_entity_poly.entity_id
_entity_poly.type
_entity_poly.pdbx_seq_one_letter_code
_entity_poly.pdbx_strand_id
1 'polypeptide(L)'
;MLLVLAALFTACLGGSPSDDMSGKEAVDRAKDKAADLAAETAAQKAKAEAKKASQELVNFKCTMADGTTMYFLKGKGKVTSPGGNTYLDNEGVYTVMDAGGEQVLVKFPVEEATMDMDDMKAAYESSKVTDTYDCELNVVSEADVAMPDMPIMTMDEYQARLMEGLGNMGMTPPMG
;
A
#
# COMPACT_ATOMS: atom_id res chain seq x y z
N MET A 1 -12.71 -13.28 20.83
CA MET A 1 -13.08 -12.05 21.59
C MET A 1 -13.92 -11.23 20.63
N LEU A 2 -15.26 -11.25 20.59
CA LEU A 2 -16.30 -11.07 21.61
C LEU A 2 -16.12 -9.78 22.43
N LEU A 3 -17.17 -8.93 22.44
CA LEU A 3 -17.27 -7.49 22.79
C LEU A 3 -17.15 -6.66 21.51
N VAL A 4 -18.22 -6.02 21.00
CA VAL A 4 -18.97 -4.94 21.65
C VAL A 4 -20.45 -5.00 21.23
N LEU A 5 -21.36 -5.23 22.18
CA LEU A 5 -22.79 -5.03 21.98
C LEU A 5 -23.40 -4.58 23.32
N ALA A 6 -23.07 -3.35 23.70
CA ALA A 6 -23.68 -2.69 24.85
C ALA A 6 -23.49 -1.17 24.71
N ALA A 7 -24.40 -0.50 24.01
CA ALA A 7 -24.79 0.87 24.31
C ALA A 7 -26.04 1.23 23.50
N LEU A 8 -26.94 1.97 24.15
CA LEU A 8 -28.21 2.55 23.68
C LEU A 8 -29.47 1.75 24.03
N PHE A 9 -29.69 1.58 25.34
CA PHE A 9 -31.02 1.50 25.92
C PHE A 9 -31.12 2.53 27.07
N THR A 10 -31.14 3.81 26.70
CA THR A 10 -31.47 4.87 27.66
C THR A 10 -32.18 6.02 26.95
N ALA A 11 -33.50 5.93 26.81
CA ALA A 11 -34.43 7.06 26.90
C ALA A 11 -35.88 6.60 26.66
N CYS A 12 -36.79 7.21 27.44
CA CYS A 12 -38.26 7.25 27.27
C CYS A 12 -39.09 6.14 27.91
N LEU A 13 -39.13 6.12 29.25
CA LEU A 13 -40.35 5.80 29.99
C LEU A 13 -41.18 7.09 30.13
N GLY A 14 -42.30 7.19 29.41
CA GLY A 14 -43.31 8.24 29.61
C GLY A 14 -44.10 8.60 28.36
N GLY A 15 -45.23 7.92 28.12
CA GLY A 15 -46.21 8.30 27.09
C GLY A 15 -47.18 7.17 26.73
N SER A 16 -48.47 7.41 26.90
CA SER A 16 -49.62 6.52 26.67
C SER A 16 -49.77 6.00 25.21
N PRO A 17 -50.59 4.95 24.98
CA PRO A 17 -50.47 4.04 23.85
C PRO A 17 -51.24 4.55 22.62
N SER A 18 -50.53 5.18 21.70
CA SER A 18 -51.01 5.44 20.34
C SER A 18 -49.80 5.64 19.44
N ASP A 19 -49.02 4.58 19.13
CA ASP A 19 -48.05 4.56 18.00
C ASP A 19 -47.31 3.20 17.87
N ASP A 20 -48.00 2.07 18.00
CA ASP A 20 -47.36 0.74 17.96
C ASP A 20 -46.90 0.28 16.55
N MET A 21 -47.15 1.06 15.49
CA MET A 21 -46.70 0.73 14.13
C MET A 21 -45.43 1.49 13.70
N SER A 22 -45.05 2.58 14.38
CA SER A 22 -43.87 3.39 14.04
C SER A 22 -42.56 2.76 14.57
N GLY A 23 -42.60 2.19 15.78
CA GLY A 23 -41.41 1.62 16.43
C GLY A 23 -40.92 0.33 15.79
N LYS A 24 -41.82 -0.56 15.37
CA LYS A 24 -41.45 -1.85 14.77
C LYS A 24 -40.83 -1.69 13.39
N GLU A 25 -41.40 -0.83 12.54
CA GLU A 25 -40.82 -0.50 11.23
C GLU A 25 -39.50 0.27 11.34
N ALA A 26 -39.30 1.06 12.38
CA ALA A 26 -38.02 1.71 12.65
C ALA A 26 -36.95 0.71 13.09
N VAL A 27 -37.32 -0.25 13.95
CA VAL A 27 -36.42 -1.33 14.41
C VAL A 27 -36.07 -2.28 13.28
N ASP A 28 -37.02 -2.65 12.42
CA ASP A 28 -36.77 -3.56 11.31
C ASP A 28 -35.88 -2.88 10.25
N ARG A 29 -36.09 -1.59 9.93
CA ARG A 29 -35.18 -0.81 9.07
C ARG A 29 -33.77 -0.66 9.65
N ALA A 30 -33.64 -0.55 10.96
CA ALA A 30 -32.33 -0.48 11.62
C ALA A 30 -31.59 -1.83 11.56
N LYS A 31 -32.32 -2.95 11.70
CA LYS A 31 -31.77 -4.30 11.53
C LYS A 31 -31.32 -4.55 10.10
N ASP A 32 -32.12 -4.16 9.11
CA ASP A 32 -31.77 -4.33 7.69
C ASP A 32 -30.50 -3.54 7.36
N LYS A 33 -30.40 -2.27 7.79
CA LYS A 33 -29.17 -1.47 7.62
C LYS A 33 -27.96 -2.07 8.32
N ALA A 34 -28.13 -2.64 9.52
CA ALA A 34 -27.04 -3.30 10.23
C ALA A 34 -26.60 -4.59 9.52
N ALA A 35 -27.55 -5.33 8.93
CA ALA A 35 -27.26 -6.51 8.12
C ALA A 35 -26.53 -6.14 6.82
N ASP A 36 -26.95 -5.06 6.15
CA ASP A 36 -26.28 -4.55 4.94
C ASP A 36 -24.84 -4.12 5.23
N LEU A 37 -24.61 -3.35 6.31
CA LEU A 37 -23.27 -2.92 6.72
C LEU A 37 -22.39 -4.12 7.12
N ALA A 38 -22.96 -5.11 7.80
CA ALA A 38 -22.23 -6.33 8.16
C ALA A 38 -21.87 -7.15 6.91
N ALA A 39 -22.78 -7.25 5.94
CA ALA A 39 -22.56 -7.93 4.67
C ALA A 39 -21.50 -7.21 3.82
N GLU A 40 -21.54 -5.87 3.73
CA GLU A 40 -20.50 -5.08 3.07
C GLU A 40 -19.15 -5.26 3.73
N THR A 41 -19.09 -5.19 5.06
CA THR A 41 -17.84 -5.38 5.81
C THR A 41 -17.25 -6.78 5.58
N ALA A 42 -18.08 -7.81 5.62
CA ALA A 42 -17.67 -9.19 5.34
C ALA A 42 -17.20 -9.36 3.89
N ALA A 43 -17.89 -8.75 2.93
CA ALA A 43 -17.49 -8.78 1.52
C ALA A 43 -16.15 -8.07 1.28
N GLN A 44 -15.92 -6.92 1.92
CA GLN A 44 -14.65 -6.20 1.83
C GLN A 44 -13.50 -7.01 2.43
N LYS A 45 -13.71 -7.64 3.60
CA LYS A 45 -12.71 -8.49 4.23
C LYS A 45 -12.38 -9.71 3.37
N ALA A 46 -13.39 -10.39 2.82
CA ALA A 46 -13.19 -11.53 1.93
C ALA A 46 -12.43 -11.13 0.64
N LYS A 47 -12.72 -9.96 0.08
CA LYS A 47 -11.97 -9.40 -1.07
C LYS A 47 -10.51 -9.13 -0.70
N ALA A 48 -10.23 -8.55 0.47
CA ALA A 48 -8.87 -8.31 0.93
C ALA A 48 -8.09 -9.61 1.17
N GLU A 49 -8.74 -10.63 1.75
CA GLU A 49 -8.14 -11.95 1.97
C GLU A 49 -7.86 -12.69 0.64
N ALA A 50 -8.81 -12.68 -0.29
CA ALA A 50 -8.63 -13.24 -1.63
C ALA A 50 -7.53 -12.50 -2.41
N LYS A 51 -7.46 -11.17 -2.28
CA LYS A 51 -6.41 -10.33 -2.85
C LYS A 51 -5.05 -10.75 -2.32
N LYS A 52 -4.89 -10.85 -1.00
CA LYS A 52 -3.64 -11.30 -0.37
C LYS A 52 -3.25 -12.71 -0.84
N ALA A 53 -4.18 -13.66 -0.83
CA ALA A 53 -3.92 -15.01 -1.32
C ALA A 53 -3.48 -15.04 -2.79
N SER A 54 -4.10 -14.22 -3.65
CA SER A 54 -3.68 -14.07 -5.04
C SER A 54 -2.29 -13.42 -5.18
N GLN A 55 -1.87 -12.57 -4.25
CA GLN A 55 -0.53 -11.96 -4.26
C GLN A 55 0.55 -12.97 -3.85
N GLU A 56 0.20 -13.94 -3.01
CA GLU A 56 1.11 -15.02 -2.61
C GLU A 56 1.34 -16.08 -3.71
N LEU A 57 0.39 -16.23 -4.65
CA LEU A 57 0.45 -17.23 -5.73
C LEU A 57 1.11 -16.72 -7.01
N VAL A 58 1.28 -15.41 -7.16
CA VAL A 58 1.74 -14.79 -8.40
C VAL A 58 3.25 -14.53 -8.30
N ASN A 59 3.98 -15.03 -9.30
CA ASN A 59 5.42 -14.89 -9.49
C ASN A 59 5.65 -14.56 -10.96
N PHE A 60 6.14 -13.36 -11.26
CA PHE A 60 6.46 -12.98 -12.63
C PHE A 60 7.55 -11.94 -12.71
N LYS A 61 8.22 -11.93 -13.85
CA LYS A 61 9.11 -10.86 -14.31
C LYS A 61 8.50 -10.29 -15.59
N CYS A 62 8.40 -8.98 -15.72
CA CYS A 62 7.90 -8.30 -16.91
C CYS A 62 8.91 -7.25 -17.38
N THR A 63 9.25 -7.28 -18.67
CA THR A 63 10.16 -6.31 -19.28
C THR A 63 9.39 -5.40 -20.23
N MET A 64 9.58 -4.09 -20.10
CA MET A 64 8.99 -3.07 -20.96
C MET A 64 9.97 -2.68 -22.08
N ALA A 65 9.44 -2.09 -23.15
CA ALA A 65 10.24 -1.68 -24.31
C ALA A 65 11.30 -0.61 -24.02
N ASP A 66 11.13 0.17 -22.94
CA ASP A 66 12.09 1.18 -22.48
C ASP A 66 13.25 0.60 -21.66
N GLY A 67 13.27 -0.72 -21.46
CA GLY A 67 14.26 -1.43 -20.64
C GLY A 67 13.89 -1.54 -19.16
N THR A 68 12.74 -1.00 -18.74
CA THR A 68 12.24 -1.17 -17.37
C THR A 68 11.84 -2.62 -17.14
N THR A 69 12.33 -3.22 -16.05
CA THR A 69 11.98 -4.58 -15.65
C THR A 69 11.30 -4.59 -14.29
N MET A 70 10.13 -5.21 -14.21
CA MET A 70 9.35 -5.43 -13.00
C MET A 70 9.49 -6.88 -12.54
N TYR A 71 9.69 -7.09 -11.25
CA TYR A 71 9.78 -8.38 -10.59
C TYR A 71 8.74 -8.41 -9.49
N PHE A 72 7.91 -9.45 -9.46
CA PHE A 72 6.89 -9.61 -8.43
C PHE A 72 6.95 -11.02 -7.85
N LEU A 73 6.97 -11.10 -6.52
CA LEU A 73 6.94 -12.35 -5.79
C LEU A 73 6.31 -12.15 -4.41
N LYS A 74 5.22 -12.85 -4.11
CA LYS A 74 4.59 -12.93 -2.77
C LYS A 74 4.34 -11.59 -2.09
N GLY A 75 3.79 -10.62 -2.83
CA GLY A 75 3.53 -9.28 -2.29
C GLY A 75 4.79 -8.46 -2.00
N LYS A 76 5.91 -8.82 -2.64
CA LYS A 76 7.10 -7.98 -2.79
C LYS A 76 7.29 -7.68 -4.27
N GLY A 77 7.75 -6.48 -4.55
CA GLY A 77 7.97 -5.96 -5.87
C GLY A 77 9.35 -5.35 -5.98
N LYS A 78 9.93 -5.42 -7.16
CA LYS A 78 11.10 -4.62 -7.53
C LYS A 78 10.92 -4.11 -8.95
N VAL A 79 11.28 -2.86 -9.16
CA VAL A 79 11.37 -2.24 -10.48
C VAL A 79 12.81 -1.82 -10.68
N THR A 80 13.41 -2.30 -11.77
CA THR A 80 14.73 -1.86 -12.23
C THR A 80 14.53 -1.03 -13.48
N SER A 81 14.97 0.22 -13.44
CA SER A 81 14.95 1.15 -14.57
C SER A 81 16.32 1.79 -14.76
N PRO A 82 16.58 2.48 -15.88
CA PRO A 82 17.80 3.27 -16.04
C PRO A 82 17.99 4.34 -14.95
N GLY A 83 16.91 4.80 -14.33
CA GLY A 83 16.93 5.78 -13.24
C GLY A 83 17.24 5.20 -11.85
N GLY A 84 17.33 3.88 -11.73
CA GLY A 84 17.63 3.19 -10.47
C GLY A 84 16.66 2.07 -10.14
N ASN A 85 16.80 1.57 -8.91
CA ASN A 85 15.97 0.50 -8.37
C ASN A 85 14.95 1.04 -7.39
N THR A 86 13.71 0.57 -7.54
CA THR A 86 12.61 0.78 -6.61
C THR A 86 12.16 -0.57 -6.09
N TYR A 87 11.93 -0.68 -4.79
CA TYR A 87 11.44 -1.87 -4.11
C TYR A 87 10.07 -1.57 -3.53
N LEU A 88 9.21 -2.57 -3.48
CA LEU A 88 7.87 -2.43 -2.97
C LEU A 88 7.59 -3.60 -2.03
N ASP A 89 6.89 -3.32 -0.94
CA ASP A 89 6.28 -4.33 -0.08
C ASP A 89 4.92 -3.83 0.45
N ASN A 90 4.33 -4.55 1.40
CA ASN A 90 3.05 -4.16 1.98
C ASN A 90 3.13 -2.91 2.88
N GLU A 91 4.33 -2.46 3.22
CA GLU A 91 4.55 -1.30 4.09
C GLU A 91 4.86 -0.02 3.33
N GLY A 92 5.27 -0.10 2.05
CA GLY A 92 5.58 1.08 1.25
C GLY A 92 6.37 0.82 -0.02
N VAL A 93 6.80 1.91 -0.63
CA VAL A 93 7.70 1.94 -1.79
C VAL A 93 9.03 2.54 -1.37
N TYR A 94 10.13 1.92 -1.77
CA TYR A 94 11.48 2.25 -1.34
C TYR A 94 12.33 2.53 -2.57
N THR A 95 12.87 3.73 -2.66
CA THR A 95 13.77 4.09 -3.78
C THR A 95 15.18 4.29 -3.27
N VAL A 96 16.15 3.74 -4.00
CA VAL A 96 17.56 3.96 -3.68
C VAL A 96 17.95 5.37 -4.07
N MET A 97 18.46 6.15 -3.11
CA MET A 97 18.91 7.53 -3.31
C MET A 97 20.27 7.77 -2.65
N ASP A 98 21.00 8.79 -3.11
CA ASP A 98 22.25 9.23 -2.49
C ASP A 98 21.98 10.36 -1.49
N ALA A 99 22.34 10.15 -0.23
CA ALA A 99 22.19 11.12 0.85
C ALA A 99 23.55 11.61 1.35
N GLY A 100 24.25 12.37 0.50
CA GLY A 100 25.55 12.96 0.84
C GLY A 100 26.69 11.95 0.74
N GLY A 101 26.71 11.14 -0.31
CA GLY A 101 27.74 10.11 -0.57
C GLY A 101 27.48 8.75 0.08
N GLU A 102 26.35 8.58 0.77
CA GLU A 102 25.86 7.31 1.28
C GLU A 102 24.57 6.92 0.56
N GLN A 103 24.48 5.67 0.08
CA GLN A 103 23.22 5.15 -0.48
C GLN A 103 22.26 4.74 0.62
N VAL A 104 21.01 5.19 0.48
CA VAL A 104 19.94 4.96 1.44
C VAL A 104 18.67 4.54 0.70
N LEU A 105 17.78 3.85 1.39
CA LEU A 105 16.43 3.57 0.92
C LEU A 105 15.49 4.64 1.45
N VAL A 106 14.95 5.46 0.55
CA VAL A 106 13.93 6.44 0.90
C VAL A 106 12.56 5.80 0.79
N LYS A 107 11.84 5.69 1.93
CA LYS A 107 10.51 5.13 2.03
C LYS A 107 9.45 6.19 1.70
N PHE A 108 8.60 5.87 0.74
CA PHE A 108 7.40 6.58 0.37
C PHE A 108 6.19 5.81 0.90
N PRO A 109 5.23 6.48 1.55
CA PRO A 109 3.96 5.86 1.90
C PRO A 109 3.28 5.30 0.65
N VAL A 110 2.54 4.20 0.80
CA VAL A 110 1.79 3.59 -0.31
C VAL A 110 0.85 4.59 -0.99
N GLU A 111 0.29 5.53 -0.22
CA GLU A 111 -0.64 6.57 -0.68
C GLU A 111 0.02 7.61 -1.62
N GLU A 112 1.34 7.75 -1.57
CA GLU A 112 2.10 8.72 -2.38
C GLU A 112 2.86 8.03 -3.53
N ALA A 113 2.83 6.69 -3.58
CA ALA A 113 3.51 5.92 -4.59
C ALA A 113 2.74 5.92 -5.92
N THR A 114 3.44 6.17 -7.02
CA THR A 114 2.89 6.12 -8.39
C THR A 114 2.75 4.70 -8.94
N MET A 115 3.22 3.70 -8.20
CA MET A 115 3.14 2.29 -8.56
C MET A 115 2.96 1.48 -7.28
N ASP A 116 1.92 0.66 -7.23
CA ASP A 116 1.68 -0.28 -6.15
C ASP A 116 1.70 -1.74 -6.64
N MET A 117 1.44 -2.68 -5.72
CA MET A 117 1.40 -4.11 -6.03
C MET A 117 0.30 -4.50 -7.02
N ASP A 118 -0.79 -3.75 -7.06
CA ASP A 118 -1.90 -4.01 -7.97
C ASP A 118 -1.56 -3.54 -9.37
N ASP A 119 -0.89 -2.39 -9.51
CA ASP A 119 -0.41 -1.89 -10.79
C ASP A 119 0.59 -2.86 -11.44
N MET A 120 1.51 -3.42 -10.66
CA MET A 120 2.45 -4.43 -11.15
C MET A 120 1.72 -5.67 -11.70
N LYS A 121 0.68 -6.13 -10.99
CA LYS A 121 -0.15 -7.25 -11.44
C LYS A 121 -0.98 -6.91 -12.66
N ALA A 122 -1.53 -5.71 -12.72
CA ALA A 122 -2.27 -5.23 -13.87
C ALA A 122 -1.39 -5.18 -15.12
N ALA A 123 -0.10 -4.86 -14.98
CA ALA A 123 0.86 -4.95 -16.08
C ALA A 123 1.05 -6.39 -16.56
N TYR A 124 1.17 -7.36 -15.64
CA TYR A 124 1.19 -8.78 -16.00
C TYR A 124 -0.10 -9.23 -16.70
N GLU A 125 -1.27 -8.89 -16.19
CA GLU A 125 -2.54 -9.25 -16.85
C GLU A 125 -2.65 -8.59 -18.23
N SER A 126 -2.16 -7.35 -18.38
CA SER A 126 -2.14 -6.63 -19.66
C SER A 126 -1.18 -7.28 -20.66
N SER A 127 -0.06 -7.85 -20.22
CA SER A 127 0.87 -8.58 -21.10
C SER A 127 0.24 -9.75 -21.84
N LYS A 128 -0.85 -10.32 -21.31
CA LYS A 128 -1.58 -11.43 -21.96
C LYS A 128 -2.37 -10.96 -23.19
N VAL A 129 -2.58 -9.65 -23.32
CA VAL A 129 -3.43 -9.05 -24.36
C VAL A 129 -2.70 -7.97 -25.17
N THR A 130 -1.58 -7.43 -24.69
CA THR A 130 -0.76 -6.45 -25.40
C THR A 130 0.72 -6.83 -25.42
N ASP A 131 1.41 -6.49 -26.51
CA ASP A 131 2.86 -6.69 -26.67
C ASP A 131 3.71 -5.62 -25.94
N THR A 132 3.09 -4.83 -25.06
CA THR A 132 3.77 -3.75 -24.31
C THR A 132 4.68 -4.29 -23.21
N TYR A 133 4.39 -5.50 -22.75
CA TYR A 133 5.09 -6.16 -21.65
C TYR A 133 5.48 -7.57 -22.08
N ASP A 134 6.78 -7.88 -22.02
CA ASP A 134 7.26 -9.25 -22.18
C ASP A 134 7.39 -9.90 -20.80
N CYS A 135 6.44 -10.76 -20.45
CA CYS A 135 6.31 -11.32 -19.12
C CYS A 135 6.60 -12.83 -19.05
N GLU A 136 7.46 -13.21 -18.11
CA GLU A 136 7.83 -14.57 -17.77
C GLU A 136 7.24 -14.95 -16.40
N LEU A 137 6.62 -16.12 -16.30
CA LEU A 137 6.03 -16.64 -15.06
C LEU A 137 6.99 -17.54 -14.30
N ASN A 138 6.90 -17.52 -12.97
CA ASN A 138 7.61 -18.43 -12.06
C ASN A 138 9.15 -18.38 -12.18
N VAL A 139 9.69 -17.24 -12.62
CA VAL A 139 11.14 -17.05 -12.80
C VAL A 139 11.77 -16.21 -11.70
N VAL A 140 10.98 -15.53 -10.87
CA VAL A 140 11.47 -14.62 -9.82
C VAL A 140 11.72 -15.39 -8.53
N SER A 141 12.87 -15.13 -7.92
CA SER A 141 13.28 -15.67 -6.63
C SER A 141 13.21 -14.60 -5.53
N GLU A 142 13.30 -15.01 -4.26
CA GLU A 142 13.35 -14.05 -3.15
C GLU A 142 14.55 -13.10 -3.26
N ALA A 143 15.65 -13.52 -3.89
CA ALA A 143 16.83 -12.69 -4.08
C ALA A 143 16.58 -11.55 -5.09
N ASP A 144 15.70 -11.77 -6.07
CA ASP A 144 15.40 -10.75 -7.09
C ASP A 144 14.61 -9.59 -6.51
N VAL A 145 13.73 -9.85 -5.54
CA VAL A 145 12.88 -8.85 -4.86
C VAL A 145 13.39 -8.48 -3.46
N ALA A 146 14.53 -8.99 -3.04
CA ALA A 146 15.10 -8.67 -1.74
C ALA A 146 15.51 -7.20 -1.71
N MET A 147 15.02 -6.48 -0.71
CA MET A 147 15.55 -5.16 -0.40
C MET A 147 17.01 -5.29 0.04
N PRO A 148 17.89 -4.42 -0.46
CA PRO A 148 19.28 -4.38 -0.02
C PRO A 148 19.38 -3.95 1.43
N ASP A 149 20.42 -4.41 2.12
CA ASP A 149 20.74 -4.01 3.50
C ASP A 149 21.33 -2.59 3.50
N MET A 150 20.45 -1.60 3.47
CA MET A 150 20.78 -0.17 3.48
C MET A 150 19.95 0.57 4.52
N PRO A 151 20.44 1.71 5.06
CA PRO A 151 19.64 2.54 5.96
C PRO A 151 18.34 2.97 5.27
N ILE A 152 17.21 2.75 5.94
CA ILE A 152 15.91 3.22 5.51
C ILE A 152 15.63 4.56 6.19
N MET A 153 15.17 5.54 5.43
CA MET A 153 14.73 6.83 5.93
C MET A 153 13.47 7.30 5.22
N THR A 154 12.72 8.17 5.88
CA THR A 154 11.60 8.89 5.27
C THR A 154 12.09 9.98 4.32
N MET A 155 11.21 10.48 3.47
CA MET A 155 11.52 11.63 2.61
C MET A 155 11.94 12.87 3.42
N ASP A 156 11.31 13.12 4.58
CA ASP A 156 11.65 14.25 5.45
C ASP A 156 13.07 14.14 6.04
N GLU A 157 13.45 12.94 6.51
CA GLU A 157 14.80 12.66 7.00
C GLU A 157 15.85 12.78 5.89
N TYR A 158 15.52 12.31 4.68
CA TYR A 158 16.36 12.47 3.51
C TYR A 158 16.60 13.94 3.16
N GLN A 159 15.54 14.76 3.14
CA GLN A 159 15.65 16.20 2.87
C GLN A 159 16.45 16.93 3.95
N ALA A 160 16.23 16.61 5.22
CA ALA A 160 16.98 17.18 6.34
C ALA A 160 18.49 16.90 6.17
N ARG A 161 18.84 15.65 5.84
CA ARG A 161 20.24 15.23 5.64
C ARG A 161 20.90 15.93 4.46
N LEU A 162 20.18 16.14 3.34
CA LEU A 162 20.68 16.93 2.22
C LEU A 162 20.95 18.38 2.62
N MET A 163 20.08 18.98 3.43
CA MET A 163 20.26 20.36 3.91
C MET A 163 21.43 20.49 4.90
N GLU A 164 21.66 19.52 5.78
CA GLU A 164 22.83 19.48 6.67
C GLU A 164 24.15 19.38 5.87
N GLY A 165 24.16 18.56 4.81
CA GLY A 165 25.33 18.44 3.93
C GLY A 165 25.67 19.74 3.18
N LEU A 166 24.67 20.55 2.84
CA LEU A 166 24.86 21.87 2.22
C LEU A 166 25.27 22.95 3.23
N GLY A 167 24.76 22.87 4.47
CA GLY A 167 25.11 23.79 5.56
C GLY A 167 26.59 23.75 5.97
N ASN A 168 27.28 22.64 5.70
CA ASN A 168 28.70 22.46 6.01
C ASN A 168 29.66 22.95 4.90
N MET A 169 29.13 23.41 3.74
CA MET A 169 29.94 23.90 2.61
C MET A 169 30.09 25.42 2.54
N GLY A 170 29.66 26.18 3.53
CA GLY A 170 29.83 27.62 3.48
C GLY A 170 29.56 28.35 4.78
N MET A 171 30.59 28.46 5.64
CA MET A 171 30.90 29.65 6.44
C MET A 171 32.32 29.54 7.04
N THR A 172 33.35 29.50 6.20
CA THR A 172 34.62 30.13 6.59
C THR A 172 34.53 31.60 6.21
N PRO A 173 34.31 32.54 7.15
CA PRO A 173 34.38 33.95 6.82
C PRO A 173 35.79 34.28 6.29
N PRO A 174 35.92 35.11 5.25
CA PRO A 174 37.23 35.62 4.86
C PRO A 174 37.82 36.37 6.06
N MET A 175 38.95 35.90 6.58
CA MET A 175 39.74 36.69 7.52
C MET A 175 40.26 37.91 6.76
N GLY A 176 39.63 39.05 6.99
CA GLY A 176 40.15 40.37 6.65
C GLY A 176 41.00 40.93 7.78
#